data_AF-A0D899-F1
#
_entry.id   AF-A0D899-F1
#
_cell.length_a   1.000
_cell.length_b   1.000
_cell.length_c   1.000
_cell.angle_alpha   90.00
_cell.angle_beta   90.00
_cell.angle_gamma   90.00
#
_symmetry.space_group_name_H-M   'P 1'
#
loop_
_entity.id
_entity.type
_entity.pdbx_description
1 polymer ?
#
loop_
_entity_poly.entity_id
_entity_poly.type
_entity_poly.pdbx_seq_one_letter_code
_entity_poly.pdbx_strand_id
1 'polypeptide(L)'
;MDWEKDFYEFLMEIICKQNSIRLQMASNDIVTAMQKLPPKHPVNMHRKQYGNLQQCFKAKKNPFFSYTDNLVLLLPKDKMDQLNQHGLVPLYQLYVQTYESVQKKLIEIMKINKENQCQVCGMVYKVLINRQGMCGEEEDQKAHVPMHQFNIL
;
A
#
# COMPACT_ATOMS: atom_id res chain seq x y z
N MET A 1 9.47 -19.31 19.57
CA MET A 1 8.74 -18.03 19.72
C MET A 1 9.33 -17.10 18.68
N ASP A 2 8.57 -16.77 17.64
CA ASP A 2 9.10 -16.07 16.46
C ASP A 2 8.71 -14.59 16.53
N TRP A 3 9.45 -13.83 17.34
CA TRP A 3 9.18 -12.40 17.55
C TRP A 3 9.26 -11.57 16.26
N GLU A 4 10.05 -12.05 15.30
CA GLU A 4 10.17 -11.42 13.99
C GLU A 4 8.85 -11.54 13.22
N LYS A 5 8.28 -12.75 13.17
CA LYS A 5 6.96 -12.98 12.58
C LYS A 5 5.89 -12.11 13.23
N ASP A 6 5.82 -12.10 14.57
CA ASP A 6 4.83 -11.31 15.31
C ASP A 6 4.95 -9.80 15.01
N PHE A 7 6.19 -9.31 14.89
CA PHE A 7 6.45 -7.91 14.55
C PHE A 7 5.97 -7.53 13.15
N TYR A 8 6.21 -8.39 12.16
CA TYR A 8 5.81 -8.12 10.78
C TYR A 8 4.32 -8.35 10.53
N GLU A 9 3.69 -9.31 11.20
CA GLU A 9 2.22 -9.44 11.22
C GLU A 9 1.58 -8.20 11.81
N PHE A 10 2.08 -7.72 12.95
CA PHE A 10 1.64 -6.46 13.56
C PHE A 10 1.78 -5.28 12.59
N LEU A 11 2.92 -5.14 11.92
CA LEU A 11 3.16 -4.06 10.96
C LEU A 11 2.16 -4.10 9.80
N MET A 12 1.94 -5.28 9.22
CA MET A 12 0.97 -5.48 8.14
C MET A 12 -0.44 -5.09 8.60
N GLU A 13 -0.83 -5.57 9.77
CA GLU A 13 -2.15 -5.36 10.33
C GLU A 13 -2.45 -3.88 10.57
N ILE A 14 -1.53 -3.14 11.21
CA ILE A 14 -1.76 -1.73 11.52
C ILE A 14 -1.83 -0.86 10.27
N ILE A 15 -0.96 -1.12 9.27
CA ILE A 15 -0.98 -0.36 8.01
C ILE A 15 -2.28 -0.66 7.24
N CYS A 16 -2.68 -1.93 7.17
CA CYS A 16 -3.93 -2.30 6.50
C CYS A 16 -5.16 -1.72 7.21
N LYS A 17 -5.19 -1.72 8.56
CA LYS A 17 -6.29 -1.13 9.34
C LYS A 17 -6.39 0.38 9.17
N GLN A 18 -5.28 1.09 9.00
CA GLN A 18 -5.31 2.52 8.69
C GLN A 18 -6.01 2.78 7.34
N ASN A 19 -5.93 1.82 6.41
CA ASN A 19 -6.66 1.81 5.14
C ASN A 19 -6.49 3.14 4.36
N SER A 20 -5.24 3.65 4.38
CA SER A 20 -4.82 4.85 3.67
C SER A 20 -4.70 4.55 2.18
N ILE A 21 -4.94 5.56 1.34
CA ILE A 21 -4.92 5.41 -0.13
C ILE A 21 -3.57 4.85 -0.64
N ARG A 22 -2.50 5.21 0.05
CA ARG A 22 -1.14 4.79 -0.32
C ARG A 22 -0.67 3.56 0.44
N LEU A 23 -1.48 2.97 1.34
CA LEU A 23 -1.05 1.86 2.21
C LEU A 23 0.29 2.16 2.91
N GLN A 24 0.37 3.37 3.48
CA GLN A 24 1.53 3.88 4.19
C GLN A 24 1.17 4.29 5.61
N MET A 25 2.17 4.28 6.50
CA MET A 25 2.06 4.75 7.87
C MET A 25 3.37 5.44 8.30
N ALA A 26 3.27 6.51 9.08
CA ALA A 26 4.45 7.16 9.64
C ALA A 26 5.04 6.32 10.78
N SER A 27 6.36 6.36 10.94
CA SER A 27 7.08 5.62 11.97
C SER A 27 6.61 6.00 13.38
N ASN A 28 6.25 7.27 13.58
CA ASN A 28 5.72 7.74 14.86
C ASN A 28 4.37 7.08 15.18
N ASP A 29 3.49 6.91 14.20
CA ASP A 29 2.20 6.23 14.39
C ASP A 29 2.41 4.75 14.71
N ILE A 30 3.40 4.10 14.08
CA ILE A 30 3.80 2.72 14.40
C ILE A 30 4.29 2.65 15.85
N VAL A 31 5.15 3.57 16.28
CA VAL A 31 5.63 3.62 17.67
C VAL A 31 4.47 3.83 18.65
N THR A 32 3.52 4.72 18.35
CA THR A 32 2.34 4.93 19.18
C THR A 32 1.46 3.68 19.24
N ALA A 33 1.31 2.94 18.14
CA ALA A 33 0.60 1.67 18.13
C ALA A 33 1.33 0.61 19.00
N MET A 34 2.66 0.55 18.93
CA MET A 34 3.49 -0.35 19.74
C MET A 34 3.43 -0.05 21.24
N GLN A 35 3.34 1.24 21.62
CA GLN A 35 3.23 1.67 23.01
C GLN A 35 1.93 1.22 23.70
N LYS A 36 0.89 0.90 22.92
CA LYS A 36 -0.36 0.32 23.42
C LYS A 36 -0.22 -1.17 23.78
N LEU A 37 0.84 -1.83 23.31
CA LEU A 37 1.15 -3.21 23.63
C LEU A 37 1.93 -3.31 24.96
N PRO A 38 1.84 -4.44 25.69
CA PRO A 38 2.65 -4.65 26.87
C PRO A 38 4.16 -4.46 26.60
N PRO A 39 4.96 -3.93 27.54
CA PRO A 39 6.40 -3.71 27.33
C PRO A 39 7.18 -4.98 26.95
N LYS A 40 6.74 -6.16 27.42
CA LYS A 40 7.34 -7.46 27.12
C LYS A 40 6.68 -8.18 25.92
N HIS A 41 5.79 -7.51 25.19
CA HIS A 41 5.14 -8.08 24.01
C HIS A 41 6.19 -8.39 22.92
N PRO A 42 6.07 -9.50 22.16
CA PRO A 42 7.02 -9.89 21.11
C PRO A 42 7.44 -8.78 20.15
N VAL A 43 6.46 -8.00 19.65
CA VAL A 43 6.68 -6.82 18.79
C VAL A 43 7.66 -5.80 19.42
N ASN A 44 7.48 -5.48 20.71
CA ASN A 44 8.34 -4.55 21.44
C ASN A 44 9.73 -5.14 21.68
N MET A 45 9.79 -6.45 21.97
CA MET A 45 11.03 -7.18 22.18
C MET A 45 11.87 -7.27 20.90
N HIS A 46 11.25 -7.54 19.74
CA HIS A 46 11.91 -7.55 18.44
C HIS A 46 12.55 -6.19 18.13
N ARG A 47 11.77 -5.10 18.18
CA ARG A 47 12.32 -3.74 17.97
C ARG A 47 13.49 -3.43 18.91
N LYS A 48 13.42 -3.87 20.18
CA LYS A 48 14.47 -3.62 21.18
C LYS A 48 15.80 -4.29 20.82
N GLN A 49 15.80 -5.41 20.10
CA GLN A 49 17.03 -6.08 19.64
C GLN A 49 17.86 -5.20 18.70
N TYR A 50 17.19 -4.30 17.97
CA TYR A 50 17.82 -3.38 17.03
C TYR A 50 18.04 -1.98 17.60
N GLY A 51 17.73 -1.74 18.88
CA GLY A 51 17.82 -0.42 19.52
C GLY A 51 16.67 0.53 19.17
N ASN A 52 16.39 0.71 17.87
CA ASN A 52 15.27 1.54 17.41
C ASN A 52 14.55 0.96 16.18
N LEU A 53 13.41 1.55 15.84
CA LEU A 53 12.54 1.09 14.75
C LEU A 53 13.18 1.25 13.37
N GLN A 54 13.94 2.32 13.15
CA GLN A 54 14.64 2.56 11.89
C GLN A 54 15.70 1.48 11.60
N GLN A 55 16.49 1.13 12.61
CA GLN A 55 17.50 0.07 12.52
C GLN A 55 16.84 -1.29 12.32
N CYS A 56 15.70 -1.53 12.97
CA CYS A 56 14.88 -2.72 12.77
C CYS A 56 14.45 -2.88 11.30
N PHE A 57 13.91 -1.83 10.68
CA PHE A 57 13.49 -1.86 9.28
C PHE A 57 14.65 -2.04 8.31
N LYS A 58 15.79 -1.38 8.55
CA LYS A 58 16.98 -1.51 7.70
C LYS A 58 17.64 -2.88 7.78
N ALA A 59 17.42 -3.64 8.85
CA ALA A 59 18.01 -4.97 9.03
C ALA A 59 17.32 -6.08 8.23
N LYS A 60 16.06 -5.89 7.84
CA LYS A 60 15.29 -6.92 7.11
C LYS A 60 15.76 -7.03 5.66
N LYS A 61 16.11 -8.24 5.24
CA LYS A 61 16.32 -8.56 3.83
C LYS A 61 14.97 -8.86 3.16
N ASN A 62 14.77 -8.33 1.95
CA ASN A 62 13.55 -8.49 1.15
C ASN A 62 12.24 -8.15 1.92
N PRO A 63 12.12 -6.93 2.48
CA PRO A 63 10.89 -6.53 3.16
C PRO A 63 9.72 -6.43 2.17
N PHE A 64 8.50 -6.70 2.65
CA PHE A 64 7.26 -6.40 1.93
C PHE A 64 6.88 -4.91 1.96
N PHE A 65 7.77 -4.06 2.44
CA PHE A 65 7.60 -2.64 2.59
C PHE A 65 8.86 -1.88 2.16
N SER A 66 8.67 -0.65 1.71
CA SER A 66 9.73 0.35 1.59
C SER A 66 9.76 1.24 2.83
N TYR A 67 10.94 1.69 3.21
CA TYR A 67 11.11 2.63 4.32
C TYR A 67 11.94 3.84 3.87
N THR A 68 11.30 5.01 3.85
CA THR A 68 11.87 6.28 3.37
C THR A 68 11.40 7.43 4.25
N ASP A 69 12.30 8.32 4.68
CA ASP A 69 11.96 9.56 5.40
C ASP A 69 10.94 9.41 6.55
N ASN A 70 11.14 8.39 7.40
CA ASN A 70 10.24 8.03 8.51
C ASN A 70 8.85 7.50 8.09
N LEU A 71 8.65 7.18 6.82
CA LEU A 71 7.44 6.57 6.30
C LEU A 71 7.69 5.10 5.97
N VAL A 72 6.74 4.24 6.34
CA VAL A 72 6.69 2.83 5.92
C VAL A 72 5.57 2.69 4.91
N LEU A 73 5.87 2.16 3.73
CA LEU A 73 4.95 1.98 2.61
C LEU A 73 4.92 0.51 2.23
N LEU A 74 3.74 -0.12 2.17
CA LEU A 74 3.64 -1.47 1.61
C LEU A 74 4.01 -1.46 0.14
N LEU A 75 4.73 -2.49 -0.32
CA LEU A 75 5.14 -2.56 -1.73
C LEU A 75 3.95 -2.61 -2.69
N PRO A 76 4.15 -2.22 -3.96
CA PRO A 76 3.15 -2.38 -5.02
C PRO A 76 2.63 -3.82 -5.14
N LYS A 77 1.39 -3.96 -5.65
CA LYS A 77 0.66 -5.25 -5.68
C LYS A 77 1.42 -6.36 -6.39
N ASP A 78 2.04 -6.08 -7.52
CA ASP A 78 2.86 -7.04 -8.26
C ASP A 78 4.03 -7.58 -7.42
N LYS A 79 4.71 -6.70 -6.67
CA LYS A 79 5.81 -7.09 -5.77
C LYS A 79 5.31 -7.87 -4.56
N MET A 80 4.17 -7.46 -4.00
CA MET A 80 3.53 -8.18 -2.91
C MET A 80 3.13 -9.61 -3.33
N ASP A 81 2.64 -9.77 -4.56
CA ASP A 81 2.26 -11.06 -5.11
C ASP A 81 3.48 -11.98 -5.30
N GLN A 82 4.57 -11.43 -5.84
CA GLN A 82 5.85 -12.14 -5.97
C GLN A 82 6.39 -12.59 -4.62
N LEU A 83 6.42 -11.70 -3.61
CA LEU A 83 6.89 -12.05 -2.27
C LEU A 83 5.98 -13.10 -1.60
N ASN A 84 4.67 -13.04 -1.84
CA ASN A 84 3.72 -14.00 -1.27
C ASN A 84 3.90 -15.41 -1.87
N GLN A 85 4.29 -15.54 -3.14
CA GLN A 85 4.63 -16.85 -3.74
C GLN A 85 5.76 -17.56 -2.97
N HIS A 86 6.62 -16.79 -2.29
CA HIS A 86 7.70 -17.30 -1.44
C HIS A 86 7.33 -17.35 0.05
N GLY A 87 6.08 -17.06 0.43
CA GLY A 87 5.63 -17.03 1.82
C GLY A 87 6.20 -15.89 2.66
N LEU A 88 6.69 -14.81 2.03
CA LEU A 88 7.36 -13.69 2.71
C LEU A 88 6.42 -12.56 3.13
N VAL A 89 5.13 -12.66 2.77
CA VAL A 89 4.13 -11.63 3.11
C VAL A 89 3.21 -12.14 4.20
N PRO A 90 3.34 -11.65 5.44
CA PRO A 90 2.40 -11.98 6.51
C PRO A 90 1.02 -11.43 6.19
N LEU A 91 -0.03 -12.13 6.62
CA LEU A 91 -1.42 -11.69 6.49
C LEU A 91 -1.82 -11.23 5.08
N TYR A 92 -1.29 -11.86 4.04
CA TYR A 92 -1.49 -11.45 2.65
C TYR A 92 -2.97 -11.30 2.24
N GLN A 93 -3.86 -12.13 2.80
CA GLN A 93 -5.31 -12.01 2.55
C GLN A 93 -5.89 -10.68 3.07
N LEU A 94 -5.43 -10.20 4.23
CA LEU A 94 -5.84 -8.89 4.77
C LEU A 94 -5.35 -7.75 3.86
N TYR A 95 -4.12 -7.88 3.35
CA TYR A 95 -3.57 -6.94 2.38
C TYR A 95 -4.41 -6.89 1.11
N VAL A 96 -4.78 -8.03 0.51
CA VAL A 96 -5.60 -8.08 -0.71
C VAL A 96 -6.95 -7.39 -0.50
N GLN A 97 -7.63 -7.70 0.60
CA GLN A 97 -8.93 -7.07 0.94
C GLN A 97 -8.80 -5.56 1.11
N THR A 98 -7.73 -5.11 1.77
CA THR A 98 -7.49 -3.68 2.00
C THR A 98 -7.12 -2.99 0.69
N TYR A 99 -6.29 -3.61 -0.15
CA TYR A 99 -5.95 -3.10 -1.47
C TYR A 99 -7.21 -2.90 -2.32
N GLU A 100 -8.10 -3.89 -2.40
CA GLU A 100 -9.37 -3.76 -3.11
C GLU A 100 -10.25 -2.64 -2.55
N SER A 101 -10.30 -2.49 -1.21
CA SER A 101 -11.01 -1.39 -0.55
C SER A 101 -10.43 -0.02 -0.94
N VAL A 102 -9.11 0.12 -0.90
CA VAL A 102 -8.39 1.33 -1.30
C VAL A 102 -8.63 1.67 -2.76
N GLN A 103 -8.58 0.68 -3.65
CA GLN A 103 -8.83 0.90 -5.07
C GLN A 103 -10.26 1.40 -5.33
N LYS A 104 -11.26 0.87 -4.61
CA LYS A 104 -12.63 1.40 -4.67
C LYS A 104 -12.70 2.85 -4.20
N LYS A 105 -12.02 3.20 -3.11
CA LYS A 105 -11.95 4.61 -2.63
C LYS A 105 -11.31 5.53 -3.66
N LEU A 106 -10.22 5.08 -4.29
CA LEU A 106 -9.55 5.83 -5.36
C LEU A 106 -10.49 6.10 -6.53
N ILE A 107 -11.23 5.07 -6.99
CA ILE A 107 -12.24 5.23 -8.04
C ILE A 107 -13.29 6.27 -7.65
N GLU A 108 -13.79 6.24 -6.41
CA GLU A 108 -14.78 7.23 -5.95
C GLU A 108 -14.20 8.65 -5.88
N ILE A 109 -12.97 8.80 -5.42
CA ILE A 109 -12.28 10.10 -5.41
C ILE A 109 -12.13 10.63 -6.83
N MET A 110 -11.73 9.78 -7.78
CA MET A 110 -11.61 10.17 -9.19
C MET A 110 -12.95 10.62 -9.78
N LYS A 111 -14.06 9.96 -9.41
CA LYS A 111 -15.41 10.38 -9.83
C LYS A 111 -15.77 11.75 -9.27
N ILE A 112 -15.52 11.98 -7.97
CA ILE A 112 -15.81 13.25 -7.29
C ILE A 112 -15.02 14.39 -7.92
N ASN A 113 -13.73 14.15 -8.20
CA ASN A 113 -12.84 15.14 -8.82
C ASN A 113 -13.06 15.30 -10.33
N LYS A 114 -14.00 14.55 -10.93
CA LYS A 114 -14.24 14.49 -12.39
C LYS A 114 -12.99 14.08 -13.19
N GLU A 115 -12.06 13.40 -12.54
CA GLU A 115 -10.84 12.84 -13.15
C GLU A 115 -11.16 11.68 -14.10
N ASN A 116 -12.39 11.16 -14.06
CA ASN A 116 -12.89 10.14 -14.98
C ASN A 116 -13.71 10.72 -16.15
N GLN A 117 -13.52 11.99 -16.51
CA GLN A 117 -14.25 12.65 -17.59
C GLN A 117 -13.31 13.20 -18.68
N CYS A 118 -13.78 13.15 -19.93
CA CYS A 118 -13.11 13.79 -21.06
C CYS A 118 -13.27 15.31 -21.00
N GLN A 119 -12.17 16.06 -21.12
CA GLN A 119 -12.21 17.54 -21.19
C GLN A 119 -13.00 18.06 -22.39
N VAL A 120 -12.99 17.32 -23.50
CA VAL A 120 -13.50 17.80 -24.79
C VAL A 120 -14.97 17.46 -24.99
N CYS A 121 -15.39 16.24 -24.64
CA CYS A 121 -16.75 15.77 -24.91
C CYS A 121 -17.57 15.43 -23.65
N GLY A 122 -16.99 15.56 -22.44
CA GLY A 122 -17.68 15.26 -21.18
C GLY A 122 -17.99 13.78 -20.96
N MET A 123 -17.55 12.89 -21.86
CA MET A 123 -17.77 11.45 -21.72
C MET A 123 -17.11 10.92 -20.44
N VAL A 124 -17.87 10.16 -19.66
CA VAL A 124 -17.43 9.54 -18.41
C VAL A 124 -16.80 8.18 -18.71
N TYR A 125 -15.52 8.00 -18.40
CA TYR A 125 -14.82 6.73 -18.55
C TYR A 125 -15.23 5.75 -17.45
N LYS A 126 -15.31 4.47 -17.79
CA LYS A 126 -15.28 3.41 -16.77
C LYS A 126 -13.88 3.42 -16.18
N VAL A 127 -13.76 3.87 -14.93
CA VAL A 127 -12.51 3.76 -14.17
C VAL A 127 -12.29 2.29 -13.83
N LEU A 128 -11.74 1.57 -14.80
CA LEU A 128 -11.06 0.31 -14.53
C LEU A 128 -9.67 0.70 -14.06
N ILE A 129 -9.28 0.21 -12.89
CA ILE A 129 -7.90 0.34 -12.40
C ILE A 129 -7.02 -0.16 -13.55
N ASN A 130 -6.21 0.73 -14.14
CA ASN A 130 -5.37 0.41 -15.28
C ASN A 130 -4.51 -0.81 -14.91
N ARG A 131 -4.93 -1.98 -15.40
CA ARG A 131 -4.04 -3.12 -15.54
C ARG A 131 -3.21 -2.84 -16.79
N GLN A 132 -1.96 -3.29 -16.77
CA GLN A 132 -1.08 -3.26 -17.94
C GLN A 132 -1.88 -3.79 -19.16
N GLY A 133 -2.05 -2.96 -20.19
CA GLY A 133 -2.82 -3.31 -21.40
C GLY A 133 -4.29 -2.88 -21.44
N MET A 134 -4.77 -1.96 -20.57
CA MET A 134 -6.10 -1.36 -20.75
C MET A 134 -6.02 0.17 -20.93
N CYS A 135 -6.64 0.61 -22.04
CA CYS A 135 -6.66 1.95 -22.65
C CYS A 135 -5.34 2.43 -23.28
N GLY A 136 -5.11 1.93 -24.51
CA GLY A 136 -4.25 2.49 -25.54
C GLY A 136 -4.25 1.52 -26.72
N GLU A 137 -4.42 2.03 -27.93
CA GLU A 137 -4.34 1.30 -29.21
C GLU A 137 -5.63 0.62 -29.72
N GLU A 138 -6.68 1.41 -29.93
CA GLU A 138 -7.46 1.25 -31.17
C GLU A 138 -7.39 2.57 -31.95
N GLU A 139 -6.79 2.51 -33.13
CA GLU A 139 -6.20 3.60 -33.92
C GLU A 139 -7.17 4.66 -34.49
N ASP A 140 -8.44 4.73 -34.10
CA ASP A 140 -9.42 5.53 -34.86
C ASP A 140 -10.48 6.32 -34.08
N GLN A 141 -10.27 6.58 -32.79
CA GLN A 141 -11.20 7.41 -32.01
C GLN A 141 -10.51 8.65 -31.44
N LYS A 142 -10.88 9.81 -32.00
CA LYS A 142 -10.52 11.18 -31.56
C LYS A 142 -9.97 11.21 -30.13
N ALA A 143 -8.66 11.41 -30.02
CA ALA A 143 -7.89 11.35 -28.78
C ALA A 143 -8.64 11.97 -27.59
N HIS A 144 -9.23 11.11 -26.78
CA HIS A 144 -9.95 11.48 -25.57
C HIS A 144 -8.94 11.98 -24.54
N VAL A 145 -8.97 13.28 -24.21
CA VAL A 145 -8.04 13.89 -23.25
C VAL A 145 -8.66 13.82 -21.85
N PRO A 146 -8.12 13.03 -20.91
CA PRO A 146 -8.60 13.01 -19.54
C PRO A 146 -8.38 14.38 -18.87
N MET A 147 -9.27 14.75 -17.95
CA MET A 147 -9.21 16.05 -17.24
C MET A 147 -7.89 16.29 -16.51
N HIS A 148 -7.22 15.23 -16.08
CA HIS A 148 -5.91 15.27 -15.43
C HIS A 148 -5.04 14.13 -15.98
N GLN A 149 -3.72 14.38 -16.14
CA GLN A 149 -2.77 13.35 -16.59
C GLN A 149 -2.50 12.34 -15.48
N PHE A 150 -2.55 11.05 -15.81
CA PHE A 150 -2.18 9.97 -14.90
C PHE A 150 -0.67 9.78 -14.89
N ASN A 151 -0.03 10.06 -13.74
CA ASN A 151 1.23 9.42 -13.41
C ASN A 151 0.89 8.23 -12.51
N ILE A 152 0.79 7.03 -13.10
CA ILE A 152 0.82 5.80 -12.32
C ILE A 152 2.28 5.63 -11.89
N LEU A 153 2.56 5.89 -10.61
CA LEU A 153 3.85 5.57 -9.99
C LEU A 153 3.97 4.06 -9.78
#